data_AF-A0A1I1QNL8-F1
#
_entry.id   AF-A0A1I1QNL8-F1
#
_cell.length_a   1.000
_cell.length_b   1.000
_cell.length_c   1.000
_cell.angle_alpha   90.00
_cell.angle_beta   90.00
_cell.angle_gamma   90.00
#
_symmetry.space_group_name_H-M   'P 1'
#
loop_
_entity.id
_entity.type
_entity.pdbx_description
1 polymer ?
#
loop_
_entity_poly.entity_id
_entity_poly.type
_entity_poly.pdbx_seq_one_letter_code
_entity_poly.pdbx_strand_id
1 'polypeptide(L)'
;MPTSDVADVPGGAEKVVTSVRLRRPDDWHVHLRDGAMLKSVVNYTARQFARAIVMPSLSPPITTAAAAKAYRERIVAALEPGLVFVPLMTCYLTDTIDASEVERGFAEGVFTACKLYPAHATTNSAHGVTDIRNIHSARLCTLCGEAEGLGHPDETVWGILCCSRFGGECR
;
A
#
# COMPACT_ATOMS: atom_id res chain seq x y z
N MET A 1 60.36 -27.79 -18.24
CA MET A 1 59.02 -27.47 -17.72
C MET A 1 59.18 -26.32 -16.74
N PRO A 2 58.75 -25.09 -17.06
CA PRO A 2 58.79 -24.02 -16.07
C PRO A 2 57.65 -24.24 -15.07
N THR A 3 57.96 -24.18 -13.78
CA THR A 3 56.96 -24.11 -12.71
C THR A 3 56.32 -22.74 -12.76
N SER A 4 55.02 -22.68 -13.06
CA SER A 4 54.26 -21.44 -13.08
C SER A 4 54.22 -20.84 -11.67
N ASP A 5 54.87 -19.69 -11.50
CA ASP A 5 54.67 -18.80 -10.36
C ASP A 5 53.21 -18.33 -10.36
N VAL A 6 52.43 -18.86 -9.41
CA VAL A 6 51.10 -18.32 -9.10
C VAL A 6 51.35 -17.05 -8.30
N ALA A 7 51.26 -15.90 -8.97
CA ALA A 7 51.29 -14.61 -8.31
C ALA A 7 50.12 -14.52 -7.33
N ASP A 8 50.43 -14.31 -6.06
CA ASP A 8 49.47 -14.02 -5.00
C ASP A 8 48.80 -12.67 -5.33
N VAL A 9 47.52 -12.72 -5.68
CA VAL A 9 46.73 -11.51 -5.93
C VAL A 9 46.45 -10.87 -4.56
N PRO A 10 46.89 -9.62 -4.30
CA PRO A 10 46.65 -9.00 -3.01
C PRO A 10 45.15 -8.90 -2.76
N GLY A 11 44.66 -9.67 -1.78
CA GLY A 11 43.28 -9.64 -1.33
C GLY A 11 42.99 -8.27 -0.74
N GLY A 12 42.39 -7.38 -1.56
CA GLY A 12 41.83 -6.14 -1.07
C GLY A 12 40.79 -6.46 -0.02
N ALA A 13 41.03 -6.07 1.23
CA ALA A 13 40.13 -6.32 2.34
C ALA A 13 38.71 -5.83 1.97
N GLU A 14 37.80 -6.78 1.76
CA GLU A 14 36.41 -6.49 1.47
C GLU A 14 35.86 -5.67 2.62
N LYS A 15 35.34 -4.47 2.32
CA LYS A 15 34.71 -3.61 3.33
C LYS A 15 33.43 -4.31 3.81
N VAL A 16 33.54 -5.00 4.93
CA VAL A 16 32.37 -5.56 5.62
C VAL A 16 31.52 -4.40 6.13
N VAL A 17 30.37 -4.18 5.48
CA VAL A 17 29.38 -3.20 5.94
C VAL A 17 28.67 -3.78 7.15
N THR A 18 28.89 -3.18 8.32
CA THR A 18 28.30 -3.64 9.59
C THR A 18 27.03 -2.89 9.98
N SER A 19 26.75 -1.75 9.35
CA SER A 19 25.55 -0.96 9.61
C SER A 19 25.13 -0.13 8.40
N VAL A 20 23.82 0.10 8.27
CA VAL A 20 23.22 1.00 7.28
C VAL A 20 22.27 1.94 8.01
N ARG A 21 22.38 3.24 7.75
CA ARG A 21 21.49 4.27 8.30
C ARG A 21 20.63 4.83 7.19
N LEU A 22 19.32 4.64 7.31
CA LEU A 22 18.33 5.14 6.36
C LEU A 22 17.41 6.16 7.04
N ARG A 23 16.78 7.02 6.23
CA ARG A 23 15.61 7.77 6.68
C ARG A 23 14.53 6.75 7.09
N ARG A 24 13.70 7.10 8.08
CA ARG A 24 12.64 6.20 8.54
C ARG A 24 11.74 5.85 7.34
N PRO A 25 11.62 4.56 6.98
CA PRO A 25 10.90 4.16 5.79
C PRO A 25 9.38 4.19 6.01
N ASP A 26 8.64 3.95 4.92
CA ASP A 26 7.20 3.70 4.91
C ASP A 26 6.92 2.32 4.31
N ASP A 27 5.81 1.68 4.72
CA ASP A 27 5.36 0.40 4.19
C ASP A 27 4.18 0.60 3.21
N TRP A 28 4.44 0.43 1.91
CA TRP A 28 3.45 0.71 0.87
C TRP A 28 2.42 -0.41 0.65
N HIS A 29 2.47 -1.52 1.41
CA HIS A 29 1.45 -2.57 1.37
C HIS A 29 1.44 -3.39 2.66
N VAL A 30 0.52 -3.10 3.58
CA VAL A 30 0.37 -3.87 4.84
C VAL A 30 -1.05 -4.39 5.07
N HIS A 31 -1.16 -5.59 5.65
CA HIS A 31 -2.42 -6.15 6.15
C HIS A 31 -2.39 -6.22 7.69
N LEU A 32 -3.07 -5.28 8.35
CA LEU A 32 -3.09 -5.21 9.83
C LEU A 32 -4.21 -6.04 10.48
N ARG A 33 -5.16 -6.56 9.70
CA ARG A 33 -6.33 -7.33 10.19
C ARG A 33 -7.14 -6.51 11.21
N ASP A 34 -7.95 -7.14 12.06
CA ASP A 34 -8.75 -6.44 13.07
C ASP A 34 -8.77 -7.18 14.42
N GLY A 35 -9.33 -6.56 15.45
CA GLY A 35 -9.53 -7.17 16.76
C GLY A 35 -8.22 -7.58 17.46
N ALA A 36 -8.18 -8.80 17.98
CA ALA A 36 -7.00 -9.31 18.68
C ALA A 36 -5.76 -9.36 17.77
N MET A 37 -5.94 -9.72 16.50
CA MET A 37 -4.84 -9.81 15.55
C MET A 37 -4.21 -8.44 15.29
N LEU A 38 -5.04 -7.40 15.13
CA LEU A 38 -4.56 -6.02 14.98
C LEU A 38 -3.64 -5.62 16.14
N LYS A 39 -4.08 -5.87 17.38
CA LYS A 39 -3.30 -5.57 18.59
C LYS A 39 -1.97 -6.32 18.64
N SER A 40 -1.93 -7.54 18.09
CA SER A 40 -0.72 -8.36 18.02
C SER A 40 0.28 -7.88 16.96
N VAL A 41 -0.19 -7.33 15.82
CA VAL A 41 0.70 -7.06 14.67
C VAL A 41 1.07 -5.59 14.48
N VAL A 42 0.21 -4.64 14.84
CA VAL A 42 0.38 -3.22 14.48
C VAL A 42 1.68 -2.61 15.01
N ASN A 43 2.10 -3.01 16.21
CA ASN A 43 3.28 -2.45 16.86
C ASN A 43 4.59 -2.87 16.17
N TYR A 44 4.62 -4.01 15.47
CA TYR A 44 5.79 -4.39 14.66
C TYR A 44 5.98 -3.43 13.50
N THR A 45 4.90 -3.10 12.78
CA THR A 45 4.93 -2.11 11.69
C THR A 45 5.26 -0.72 12.21
N ALA A 46 4.59 -0.26 13.28
CA ALA A 46 4.76 1.07 13.84
C ALA A 46 6.17 1.36 14.39
N ARG A 47 6.90 0.33 14.86
CA ARG A 47 8.30 0.48 15.32
C ARG A 47 9.27 0.74 14.16
N GLN A 48 8.99 0.20 12.97
CA GLN A 48 9.90 0.27 11.82
C GLN A 48 9.55 1.42 10.86
N PHE A 49 8.26 1.60 10.60
CA PHE A 49 7.76 2.49 9.54
C PHE A 49 7.08 3.73 10.11
N ALA A 50 7.23 4.86 9.41
CA ALA A 50 6.54 6.11 9.78
C ALA A 50 5.07 6.08 9.34
N ARG A 51 4.81 5.59 8.13
CA ARG A 51 3.48 5.49 7.53
C ARG A 51 3.30 4.12 6.88
N ALA A 52 2.06 3.69 6.68
CA ALA A 52 1.79 2.53 5.85
C ALA A 52 0.47 2.60 5.09
N ILE A 53 0.45 2.07 3.86
CA ILE A 53 -0.78 1.85 3.08
C ILE A 53 -1.47 0.59 3.59
N VAL A 54 -2.58 0.79 4.31
CA VAL A 54 -3.32 -0.28 4.96
C VAL A 54 -4.34 -0.87 3.99
N MET A 55 -4.23 -2.17 3.74
CA MET A 55 -5.09 -2.89 2.80
C MET A 55 -6.53 -3.06 3.33
N PRO A 56 -7.56 -2.96 2.46
CA PRO A 56 -8.95 -2.82 2.89
C PRO A 56 -9.73 -4.15 2.93
N SER A 57 -9.04 -5.28 2.79
CA SER A 57 -9.61 -6.63 2.65
C SER A 57 -10.03 -7.26 4.00
N LEU A 58 -10.74 -6.50 4.82
CA LEU A 58 -11.39 -7.00 6.04
C LEU A 58 -12.65 -7.81 5.68
N SER A 59 -13.33 -8.34 6.70
CA SER A 59 -14.63 -9.01 6.55
C SER A 59 -15.64 -8.33 7.48
N PRO A 60 -16.53 -7.45 6.98
CA PRO A 60 -16.68 -7.03 5.56
C PRO A 60 -15.53 -6.13 5.06
N PRO A 61 -15.33 -6.01 3.73
CA PRO A 61 -14.30 -5.15 3.15
C PRO A 61 -14.62 -3.66 3.36
N ILE A 62 -13.59 -2.81 3.31
CA ILE A 62 -13.75 -1.37 3.50
C ILE A 62 -14.08 -0.70 2.17
N THR A 63 -15.36 -0.36 1.97
CA THR A 63 -15.86 0.30 0.76
C THR A 63 -16.37 1.72 1.01
N THR A 64 -16.41 2.19 2.26
CA THR A 64 -16.94 3.51 2.64
C THR A 64 -15.94 4.31 3.48
N ALA A 65 -15.99 5.64 3.35
CA ALA A 65 -15.15 6.55 4.11
C ALA A 65 -15.39 6.42 5.62
N ALA A 66 -16.64 6.18 6.02
CA ALA A 66 -17.00 5.96 7.42
C ALA A 66 -16.31 4.72 8.00
N ALA A 67 -16.33 3.59 7.26
CA ALA A 67 -15.65 2.37 7.68
C ALA A 67 -14.13 2.56 7.76
N ALA A 68 -13.54 3.30 6.82
CA ALA A 68 -12.12 3.61 6.82
C ALA A 68 -11.70 4.49 8.03
N LYS A 69 -12.48 5.53 8.35
CA LYS A 69 -12.26 6.37 9.55
C LYS A 69 -12.31 5.54 10.82
N ALA A 70 -13.36 4.74 10.99
CA ALA A 70 -13.52 3.87 12.15
C ALA A 70 -12.37 2.85 12.27
N TYR A 71 -11.90 2.28 11.17
CA TYR A 71 -10.76 1.36 11.20
C TYR A 71 -9.44 2.07 11.53
N ARG A 72 -9.24 3.27 10.99
CA ARG A 72 -8.08 4.11 11.33
C ARG A 72 -8.01 4.38 12.84
N GLU A 73 -9.13 4.72 13.44
CA GLU A 73 -9.23 4.96 14.89
C GLU A 73 -8.86 3.71 15.69
N ARG A 74 -9.34 2.53 15.30
CA ARG A 74 -8.96 1.26 15.93
C ARG A 74 -7.46 0.97 15.82
N ILE A 75 -6.84 1.26 14.67
CA ILE A 75 -5.40 1.09 14.46
C ILE A 75 -4.62 1.99 15.41
N VAL A 76 -4.94 3.28 15.45
CA VAL A 76 -4.25 4.25 16.31
C VAL A 76 -4.44 3.93 17.79
N ALA A 77 -5.63 3.50 18.19
CA ALA A 77 -5.92 3.08 19.57
C ALA A 77 -5.19 1.80 20.00
N ALA A 78 -4.70 0.99 19.06
CA ALA A 78 -3.95 -0.24 19.34
C ALA A 78 -2.43 -0.03 19.46
N LEU A 79 -1.94 1.20 19.23
CA LEU A 79 -0.52 1.52 19.32
C LEU A 79 -0.05 1.57 20.77
N GLU A 80 1.17 1.05 21.01
CA GLU A 80 1.86 1.22 22.28
C GLU A 80 2.18 2.71 22.54
N PRO A 81 2.17 3.15 23.81
CA PRO A 81 2.54 4.53 24.16
C PRO A 81 3.90 4.94 23.58
N GLY A 82 3.96 6.12 22.98
CA GLY A 82 5.18 6.68 22.39
C GLY A 82 5.45 6.28 20.94
N LEU A 83 4.71 5.33 20.38
CA LEU A 83 4.79 5.05 18.94
C LEU A 83 4.01 6.10 18.14
N VAL A 84 4.68 6.64 17.11
CA VAL A 84 4.06 7.52 16.11
C VAL A 84 4.02 6.77 14.80
N PHE A 85 2.80 6.53 14.31
CA PHE A 85 2.53 5.78 13.09
C PHE A 85 1.30 6.36 12.38
N VAL A 86 1.40 6.57 11.05
CA VAL A 86 0.31 7.12 10.24
C VAL A 86 -0.24 6.04 9.31
N PRO A 87 -1.39 5.42 9.64
CA PRO A 87 -2.09 4.54 8.71
C PRO A 87 -2.72 5.37 7.58
N LEU A 88 -2.37 5.03 6.34
CA LEU A 88 -2.90 5.57 5.09
C LEU A 88 -3.97 4.60 4.58
N MET A 89 -5.23 4.96 4.72
CA MET A 89 -6.35 4.05 4.46
C MET A 89 -6.62 3.92 2.97
N THR A 90 -7.13 2.77 2.56
CA THR A 90 -7.50 2.48 1.17
C THR A 90 -8.96 2.05 1.05
N CYS A 91 -9.52 2.24 -0.15
CA CYS A 91 -10.85 1.74 -0.50
C CYS A 91 -10.73 0.40 -1.25
N TYR A 92 -11.57 -0.57 -0.91
CA TYR A 92 -11.71 -1.84 -1.63
C TYR A 92 -12.61 -1.63 -2.85
N LEU A 93 -12.10 -1.89 -4.06
CA LEU A 93 -12.90 -1.82 -5.28
C LEU A 93 -13.75 -3.08 -5.46
N THR A 94 -15.05 -2.88 -5.69
CA THR A 94 -16.03 -3.92 -6.00
C THR A 94 -16.73 -3.57 -7.31
N ASP A 95 -17.43 -4.53 -7.92
CA ASP A 95 -18.22 -4.29 -9.15
C ASP A 95 -19.32 -3.23 -8.97
N THR A 96 -19.80 -3.05 -7.74
CA THR A 96 -20.90 -2.13 -7.40
C THR A 96 -20.41 -0.95 -6.55
N ILE A 97 -19.12 -0.62 -6.60
CA ILE A 97 -18.56 0.46 -5.78
C ILE A 97 -19.22 1.80 -6.16
N ASP A 98 -19.62 2.57 -5.16
CA ASP A 98 -20.17 3.90 -5.38
C ASP A 98 -19.01 4.88 -5.69
N ALA A 99 -18.97 5.36 -6.93
CA ALA A 99 -17.97 6.32 -7.37
C ALA A 99 -17.97 7.60 -6.52
N SER A 100 -19.15 8.08 -6.13
CA SER A 100 -19.28 9.30 -5.32
C SER A 100 -18.72 9.12 -3.91
N GLU A 101 -18.81 7.90 -3.37
CA GLU A 101 -18.22 7.53 -2.07
C GLU A 101 -16.68 7.57 -2.13
N VAL A 102 -16.11 7.05 -3.22
CA VAL A 102 -14.66 7.07 -3.47
C VAL A 102 -14.16 8.50 -3.64
N GLU A 103 -14.82 9.29 -4.49
CA GLU A 103 -14.47 10.70 -4.73
C GLU A 103 -14.54 11.51 -3.43
N ARG A 104 -15.63 11.37 -2.67
CA ARG A 104 -15.80 12.04 -1.37
C ARG A 104 -14.71 11.63 -0.38
N GLY A 105 -14.47 10.33 -0.23
CA GLY A 105 -13.47 9.82 0.71
C GLY A 105 -12.05 10.28 0.36
N PHE A 106 -11.72 10.44 -0.92
CA PHE A 106 -10.46 11.04 -1.34
C PHE A 106 -10.40 12.55 -1.06
N ALA A 107 -11.45 13.31 -1.41
CA ALA A 107 -11.52 14.75 -1.20
C ALA A 107 -11.35 15.11 0.29
N GLU A 108 -12.00 14.35 1.18
CA GLU A 108 -11.90 14.46 2.64
C GLU A 108 -10.54 13.99 3.21
N GLY A 109 -9.65 13.41 2.40
CA GLY A 109 -8.36 12.90 2.84
C GLY A 109 -8.43 11.59 3.64
N VAL A 110 -9.53 10.85 3.53
CA VAL A 110 -9.75 9.55 4.19
C VAL A 110 -9.04 8.45 3.42
N PHE A 111 -9.30 8.38 2.11
CA PHE A 111 -8.67 7.42 1.23
C PHE A 111 -7.41 8.01 0.61
N THR A 112 -6.30 7.28 0.72
CA THR A 112 -5.04 7.59 0.03
C THR A 112 -4.98 6.93 -1.34
N ALA A 113 -5.60 5.76 -1.48
CA ALA A 113 -5.63 4.97 -2.70
C ALA A 113 -6.83 4.02 -2.73
N CYS A 114 -7.08 3.43 -3.91
CA CYS A 114 -8.01 2.32 -4.07
C CYS A 114 -7.24 1.03 -4.37
N LYS A 115 -7.77 -0.10 -3.90
CA LYS A 115 -7.20 -1.43 -4.07
C LYS A 115 -8.13 -2.32 -4.87
N LEU A 116 -7.65 -2.79 -6.00
CA LEU A 116 -8.29 -3.80 -6.82
C LEU A 116 -7.88 -5.20 -6.38
N TYR A 117 -8.87 -6.07 -6.18
CA TYR A 117 -8.67 -7.52 -6.09
C TYR A 117 -9.53 -8.19 -7.16
N PRO A 118 -8.97 -9.04 -8.05
CA PRO A 118 -9.79 -9.85 -8.92
C PRO A 118 -10.66 -10.80 -8.07
N ALA A 119 -11.93 -10.95 -8.46
CA ALA A 119 -12.86 -11.80 -7.72
C ALA A 119 -12.32 -13.22 -7.55
N HIS A 120 -12.38 -13.74 -6.33
CA HIS A 120 -11.94 -15.11 -5.95
C HIS A 120 -10.44 -15.43 -6.15
N ALA A 121 -9.58 -14.46 -6.50
CA ALA A 121 -8.16 -14.72 -6.73
C ALA A 121 -7.34 -14.89 -5.43
N THR A 122 -7.74 -14.24 -4.34
CA THR A 122 -6.98 -14.23 -3.07
C THR A 122 -7.87 -14.19 -1.82
N THR A 123 -7.27 -14.18 -0.63
CA THR A 123 -8.01 -14.12 0.66
C THR A 123 -8.97 -12.94 0.72
N ASN A 124 -10.22 -13.19 1.12
CA ASN A 124 -11.32 -12.20 1.20
C ASN A 124 -11.61 -11.45 -0.13
N SER A 125 -11.23 -12.03 -1.27
CA SER A 125 -11.49 -11.43 -2.59
C SER A 125 -12.84 -11.80 -3.20
N ALA A 126 -13.74 -12.43 -2.45
CA ALA A 126 -15.06 -12.83 -2.96
C ALA A 126 -15.92 -11.62 -3.41
N HIS A 127 -15.66 -10.44 -2.84
CA HIS A 127 -16.28 -9.17 -3.25
C HIS A 127 -15.44 -8.38 -4.27
N GLY A 128 -14.40 -9.01 -4.83
CA GLY A 128 -13.50 -8.42 -5.82
C GLY A 128 -14.18 -8.05 -7.13
N VAL A 129 -13.42 -7.41 -8.00
CA VAL A 129 -13.86 -7.00 -9.33
C VAL A 129 -13.86 -8.23 -10.25
N THR A 130 -14.98 -8.50 -10.91
CA THR A 130 -15.09 -9.60 -11.88
C THR A 130 -14.58 -9.19 -13.27
N ASP A 131 -14.76 -7.92 -13.61
CA ASP A 131 -14.31 -7.31 -14.86
C ASP A 131 -13.86 -5.88 -14.59
N ILE A 132 -12.64 -5.53 -15.03
CA ILE A 132 -12.09 -4.17 -14.84
C ILE A 132 -13.02 -3.08 -15.40
N ARG A 133 -13.86 -3.43 -16.38
CA ARG A 133 -14.81 -2.48 -16.96
C ARG A 133 -15.86 -1.99 -15.97
N ASN A 134 -16.16 -2.79 -14.95
CA ASN A 134 -17.16 -2.45 -13.92
C ASN A 134 -16.73 -1.28 -13.04
N ILE A 135 -15.42 -0.97 -12.99
CA ILE A 135 -14.88 0.10 -12.15
C ILE A 135 -14.48 1.36 -12.95
N HIS A 136 -14.73 1.42 -14.27
CA HIS A 136 -14.47 2.65 -15.04
C HIS A 136 -15.28 3.85 -14.53
N SER A 137 -16.47 3.60 -14.00
CA SER A 137 -17.34 4.63 -13.42
C SER A 137 -16.79 5.23 -12.12
N ALA A 138 -15.85 4.57 -11.44
CA ALA A 138 -15.22 5.05 -10.21
C ALA A 138 -14.27 6.26 -10.42
N ARG A 139 -14.15 6.76 -11.67
CA ARG A 139 -13.46 8.01 -12.05
C ARG A 139 -12.06 8.16 -11.44
N LEU A 140 -11.36 7.04 -11.28
CA LEU A 140 -10.06 7.00 -10.61
C LEU A 140 -9.01 7.92 -11.30
N CYS A 141 -9.11 8.11 -12.62
CA CYS A 141 -8.27 9.05 -13.37
C CYS A 141 -8.53 10.53 -13.03
N THR A 142 -9.77 10.93 -12.75
CA THR A 142 -10.10 12.32 -12.39
C THR A 142 -9.57 12.69 -11.02
N LEU A 143 -9.45 11.72 -10.10
CA LEU A 143 -8.82 11.92 -8.80
C LEU A 143 -7.32 12.22 -8.91
N CYS A 144 -6.63 11.64 -9.91
CA CYS A 144 -5.18 11.75 -10.07
C CYS A 144 -4.72 13.05 -10.76
N GLY A 145 -5.63 13.88 -11.27
CA GLY A 145 -5.33 15.22 -11.78
C GLY A 145 -4.76 15.30 -13.20
N GLU A 146 -4.37 14.21 -13.86
CA GLU A 146 -3.89 14.20 -15.25
C GLU A 146 -4.13 12.81 -15.87
N ALA A 147 -4.98 12.75 -16.90
CA ALA A 147 -5.09 11.58 -17.79
C ALA A 147 -5.29 12.03 -19.24
N GLU A 148 -4.56 13.07 -19.66
CA GLU A 148 -4.31 13.27 -21.08
C GLU A 148 -2.97 12.59 -21.42
N GLY A 149 -3.02 11.42 -22.06
CA GLY A 149 -1.84 10.88 -22.77
C GLY A 149 -1.47 9.41 -22.57
N LEU A 150 -2.16 8.62 -21.74
CA LEU A 150 -1.85 7.19 -21.66
C LEU A 150 -2.61 6.40 -22.73
N GLY A 151 -1.99 6.33 -23.91
CA GLY A 151 -2.30 5.32 -24.91
C GLY A 151 -1.85 3.94 -24.41
N HIS A 152 -2.73 2.96 -24.59
CA HIS A 152 -2.58 1.50 -24.42
C HIS A 152 -3.09 0.91 -23.08
N PRO A 153 -4.03 -0.06 -23.12
CA PRO A 153 -4.73 -0.56 -21.93
C PRO A 153 -4.04 -1.71 -21.16
N ASP A 154 -2.81 -2.10 -21.52
CA ASP A 154 -2.24 -3.38 -21.05
C ASP A 154 -1.26 -3.30 -19.85
N GLU A 155 -0.96 -2.12 -19.28
CA GLU A 155 0.02 -2.00 -18.18
C GLU A 155 -0.53 -1.45 -16.85
N THR A 156 -1.79 -1.72 -16.52
CA THR A 156 -2.35 -1.42 -15.17
C THR A 156 -2.56 -2.70 -14.36
N VAL A 157 -1.56 -3.58 -14.31
CA VAL A 157 -1.53 -4.69 -13.36
C VAL A 157 -0.47 -4.36 -12.32
N TRP A 158 -0.88 -3.70 -11.24
CA TRP A 158 -0.46 -3.94 -9.84
C TRP A 158 -1.24 -3.01 -8.90
N GLY A 159 -2.51 -3.33 -8.68
CA GLY A 159 -3.17 -3.33 -7.36
C GLY A 159 -3.42 -2.02 -6.60
N ILE A 160 -2.67 -0.93 -6.73
CA ILE A 160 -2.88 0.29 -5.94
C ILE A 160 -2.91 1.48 -6.88
N LEU A 161 -4.09 2.09 -7.08
CA LEU A 161 -4.14 3.39 -7.75
C LEU A 161 -3.83 4.48 -6.72
N CYS A 162 -2.55 4.85 -6.65
CA CYS A 162 -2.04 5.87 -5.74
C CYS A 162 -2.40 7.26 -6.29
N CYS A 163 -3.12 8.04 -5.49
CA CYS A 163 -3.53 9.38 -5.88
C CYS A 163 -2.47 10.39 -5.40
N SER A 164 -1.97 11.23 -6.31
CA SER A 164 -0.74 12.05 -6.25
C SER A 164 -0.61 13.09 -5.11
N ARG A 165 -1.45 13.05 -4.07
CA ARG A 165 -1.52 14.07 -3.01
C ARG A 165 -0.33 14.06 -2.02
N PHE A 166 0.59 13.09 -2.11
CA PHE A 166 1.68 12.88 -1.14
C PHE A 166 3.10 13.07 -1.70
N GLY A 167 3.30 14.04 -2.60
CA GLY A 167 4.58 14.76 -2.78
C GLY A 167 5.84 13.94 -3.07
N GLY A 168 5.72 12.68 -3.51
CA GLY A 168 6.81 11.89 -4.06
C GLY A 168 6.58 11.74 -5.55
N GLU A 169 7.48 12.27 -6.37
CA GLU A 169 7.52 11.97 -7.80
C GLU A 169 7.62 10.44 -7.95
N CYS A 170 6.63 9.80 -8.59
CA CYS A 170 6.81 8.49 -9.19
C CYS A 170 7.72 8.69 -10.42
N ARG A 171 9.03 8.59 -10.22
CA ARG A 171 9.97 8.35 -11.31
C ARG A 171 10.27 6.86 -11.41
#